data_AF-A0A396J943-F1
#
_entry.id   AF-A0A396J943-F1
#
_cell.length_a   1.000
_cell.length_b   1.000
_cell.length_c   1.000
_cell.angle_alpha   90.00
_cell.angle_beta   90.00
_cell.angle_gamma   90.00
#
_symmetry.space_group_name_H-M   'P 1'
#
loop_
_entity.id
_entity.type
_entity.pdbx_description
1 polymer ?
#
loop_
_entity_poly.entity_id
_entity_poly.type
_entity_poly.pdbx_seq_one_letter_code
_entity_poly.pdbx_strand_id
1 'polypeptide(L)'
;MNTCHGTLPSNFSKESALETLNLYGNQLEGHIPRSLPLCKGLKFLNLGSNKIEDEFPDWLQTLQDLKVLLLRDNKLHVLIVNLNTKHPFPSLTIFDI
;
A
#
# COMPACT_ATOMS: atom_id res chain seq x y z
N MET A 1 1.84 18.22 9.22
CA MET A 1 2.43 16.89 9.52
C MET A 1 1.65 16.31 10.68
N ASN A 2 1.11 15.11 10.51
CA ASN A 2 0.45 14.39 11.59
C ASN A 2 1.49 13.52 12.31
N THR A 3 1.33 13.24 13.60
CA THR A 3 2.28 12.46 14.41
C THR A 3 1.73 11.07 14.73
N CYS A 4 0.94 10.50 13.82
CA CYS A 4 0.40 9.16 13.99
C CYS A 4 1.54 8.14 14.08
N HIS A 5 1.46 7.27 15.07
CA HIS A 5 2.45 6.24 15.38
C HIS A 5 1.76 4.88 15.53
N GLY A 6 2.54 3.81 15.55
CA GLY A 6 2.05 2.44 15.58
C GLY A 6 1.83 1.87 14.18
N THR A 7 1.07 0.78 14.10
CA THR A 7 0.89 0.01 12.86
C THR A 7 -0.44 0.31 12.17
N LEU A 8 -0.52 0.00 10.88
CA LEU A 8 -1.80 0.00 10.17
C LEU A 8 -2.73 -1.08 10.75
N PRO A 9 -4.03 -0.77 10.93
CA PRO A 9 -4.96 -1.72 11.50
C PRO A 9 -5.20 -2.89 10.53
N SER A 10 -5.30 -4.12 11.05
CA SER A 10 -5.44 -5.32 10.22
C SER A 10 -6.89 -5.70 9.89
N ASN A 11 -7.87 -4.86 10.26
CA ASN A 11 -9.30 -5.16 10.17
C ASN A 11 -10.02 -4.54 8.95
N PHE A 12 -9.32 -4.37 7.82
CA PHE A 12 -9.97 -3.98 6.56
C PHE A 12 -11.00 -5.03 6.13
N SER A 13 -12.15 -4.57 5.63
CA SER A 13 -13.30 -5.41 5.26
C SER A 13 -13.67 -5.24 3.79
N LYS A 14 -14.29 -6.26 3.20
CA LYS A 14 -14.85 -6.20 1.83
C LYS A 14 -15.97 -5.17 1.70
N GLU A 15 -16.66 -4.89 2.79
CA GLU A 15 -17.71 -3.86 2.87
C GLU A 15 -17.13 -2.43 2.98
N SER A 16 -15.80 -2.29 3.01
CA SER A 16 -15.16 -0.99 3.11
C SER A 16 -15.36 -0.20 1.82
N ALA A 17 -16.02 0.94 1.92
CA ALA A 17 -16.12 1.95 0.85
C ALA A 17 -14.86 2.83 0.76
N LEU A 18 -13.70 2.36 1.24
CA LEU A 18 -12.46 3.12 1.25
C LEU A 18 -11.91 3.26 -0.17
N GLU A 19 -11.97 4.47 -0.71
CA GLU A 19 -11.41 4.79 -2.03
C GLU A 19 -10.03 5.44 -1.96
N THR A 20 -9.74 6.15 -0.86
CA THR A 20 -8.50 6.92 -0.69
C THR A 20 -7.97 6.71 0.72
N LEU A 21 -6.71 6.31 0.81
CA LEU A 21 -5.94 6.24 2.05
C LEU A 21 -4.66 7.06 1.89
N ASN A 22 -4.62 8.23 2.54
CA ASN A 22 -3.46 9.11 2.53
C ASN A 22 -2.94 9.28 3.96
N LEU A 23 -1.81 8.64 4.25
CA LEU A 23 -1.12 8.67 5.53
C LEU A 23 0.32 9.18 5.37
N TYR A 24 0.56 9.98 4.32
CA TYR A 24 1.86 10.57 4.04
C TYR A 24 2.43 11.37 5.21
N GLY A 25 3.73 11.21 5.49
CA GLY A 25 4.45 12.03 6.46
C GLY A 25 4.02 11.80 7.91
N ASN A 26 3.90 10.54 8.31
CA ASN A 26 3.62 10.10 9.68
C ASN A 26 4.79 9.27 10.24
N GLN A 27 4.59 8.63 11.40
CA GLN A 27 5.56 7.75 12.05
C GLN A 27 5.02 6.31 12.13
N LEU A 28 4.24 5.88 11.13
CA LEU A 28 3.71 4.53 11.09
C LEU A 28 4.83 3.52 10.84
N GLU A 29 4.75 2.37 11.49
CA GLU A 29 5.76 1.32 11.46
C GLU A 29 5.13 -0.06 11.22
N GLY A 30 5.96 -1.10 11.15
CA GLY A 30 5.53 -2.47 10.85
C GLY A 30 5.20 -2.68 9.37
N HIS A 31 4.27 -3.60 9.10
CA HIS A 31 3.95 -4.10 7.75
C HIS A 31 2.64 -3.53 7.20
N ILE A 32 2.49 -3.58 5.88
CA ILE A 32 1.21 -3.27 5.22
C ILE A 32 0.28 -4.48 5.41
N PRO A 33 -0.92 -4.30 5.99
CA PRO A 33 -1.77 -5.42 6.37
C PRO A 33 -2.31 -6.14 5.13
N ARG A 34 -2.22 -7.48 5.15
CA ARG A 34 -2.71 -8.37 4.08
C ARG A 34 -4.22 -8.31 3.86
N SER A 35 -4.97 -7.66 4.76
CA SER A 35 -6.39 -7.38 4.61
C SER A 35 -6.69 -6.13 3.78
N LEU A 36 -5.72 -5.24 3.55
CA LEU A 36 -5.91 -4.03 2.72
C LEU A 36 -6.51 -4.30 1.33
N PRO A 37 -6.17 -5.39 0.61
CA PRO A 37 -6.77 -5.71 -0.69
C PRO A 37 -8.25 -6.11 -0.64
N LEU A 38 -8.84 -6.23 0.56
CA LEU A 38 -10.28 -6.41 0.73
C LEU A 38 -11.04 -5.13 0.40
N CYS A 39 -10.42 -3.95 0.53
CA CYS A 39 -10.97 -2.67 0.10
C CYS A 39 -10.94 -2.56 -1.44
N LYS A 40 -11.85 -3.25 -2.12
CA LYS A 40 -11.83 -3.36 -3.60
C LYS A 40 -11.97 -2.03 -4.33
N GLY A 41 -12.59 -1.03 -3.72
CA GLY A 41 -12.73 0.32 -4.28
C GLY A 41 -11.51 1.23 -4.08
N LEU A 42 -10.41 0.75 -3.51
CA LEU A 42 -9.24 1.60 -3.22
C LEU A 42 -8.55 2.04 -4.52
N LYS A 43 -8.53 3.35 -4.75
CA LYS A 43 -7.97 4.02 -5.94
C LYS A 43 -6.67 4.74 -5.66
N PHE A 44 -6.49 5.22 -4.43
CA PHE A 44 -5.33 6.02 -4.03
C PHE A 44 -4.77 5.53 -2.69
N LEU A 45 -3.51 5.09 -2.69
CA LEU A 45 -2.78 4.69 -1.50
C LEU A 45 -1.47 5.48 -1.42
N ASN A 46 -1.34 6.31 -0.38
CA ASN A 46 -0.11 7.03 -0.08
C ASN A 46 0.31 6.74 1.37
N LEU A 47 1.39 5.98 1.50
CA LEU A 47 2.04 5.66 2.78
C LEU A 47 3.45 6.25 2.85
N GLY A 48 3.80 7.16 1.93
CA GLY A 48 5.16 7.68 1.83
C GLY A 48 5.61 8.47 3.07
N SER A 49 6.91 8.56 3.27
CA SER A 49 7.54 9.24 4.42
C SER A 49 7.00 8.73 5.75
N ASN A 50 7.17 7.42 5.99
CA ASN A 50 6.85 6.71 7.23
C ASN A 50 8.04 5.81 7.65
N LYS A 51 7.83 4.90 8.60
CA LYS A 51 8.82 3.94 9.10
C LYS A 51 8.41 2.48 8.81
N ILE A 52 7.58 2.27 7.78
CA ILE A 52 7.08 0.93 7.41
C ILE A 52 8.25 0.08 6.95
N GLU A 53 8.34 -1.13 7.50
CA GLU A 53 9.38 -2.11 7.20
C GLU A 53 8.71 -3.36 6.70
N ASP A 54 8.79 -3.60 5.39
CA ASP A 54 8.06 -4.68 4.72
C ASP A 54 8.76 -5.09 3.43
N GLU A 55 8.37 -6.25 2.89
CA GLU A 55 8.70 -6.59 1.51
C GLU A 55 7.86 -5.74 0.55
N PHE A 56 8.35 -5.56 -0.69
CA PHE A 56 7.56 -4.90 -1.73
C PHE A 56 6.17 -5.58 -1.86
N PRO A 57 5.06 -4.85 -1.67
CA PRO A 57 3.73 -5.43 -1.56
C PRO A 57 3.12 -5.73 -2.94
N ASP A 58 3.75 -6.62 -3.71
CA ASP A 58 3.32 -7.05 -5.04
C ASP A 58 1.86 -7.54 -5.09
N TRP A 59 1.40 -8.14 -4.00
CA TRP A 59 0.03 -8.61 -3.76
C TRP A 59 -1.04 -7.50 -3.81
N LEU A 60 -0.64 -6.22 -3.71
CA LEU A 60 -1.55 -5.10 -3.98
C LEU A 60 -2.00 -5.05 -5.45
N GLN A 61 -1.36 -5.78 -6.36
CA GLN A 61 -1.81 -5.92 -7.77
C GLN A 61 -3.24 -6.49 -7.88
N THR A 62 -3.76 -7.09 -6.82
CA THR A 62 -5.14 -7.59 -6.74
C THR A 62 -6.20 -6.48 -6.61
N LEU A 63 -5.78 -5.23 -6.33
CA LEU A 63 -6.62 -4.04 -6.34
C LEU A 63 -6.77 -3.52 -7.78
N GLN A 64 -7.85 -3.92 -8.43
CA GLN A 64 -8.09 -3.63 -9.86
C GLN A 64 -8.28 -2.14 -10.14
N ASP A 65 -8.76 -1.38 -9.16
CA ASP A 65 -9.06 0.06 -9.30
C ASP A 65 -7.93 0.97 -8.80
N LEU A 66 -6.82 0.41 -8.30
CA LEU A 66 -5.72 1.19 -7.75
C LEU A 66 -5.00 1.97 -8.87
N LYS A 67 -5.04 3.30 -8.78
CA LYS A 67 -4.46 4.22 -9.76
C LYS A 67 -3.16 4.85 -9.29
N VAL A 68 -3.03 5.08 -7.99
CA VAL A 68 -1.89 5.75 -7.38
C VAL A 68 -1.39 4.96 -6.18
N LEU A 69 -0.11 4.60 -6.21
CA LEU A 69 0.59 3.91 -5.14
C LEU A 69 1.90 4.64 -4.82
N LEU A 70 1.96 5.29 -3.67
CA LEU A 70 3.12 6.05 -3.20
C LEU A 70 3.64 5.46 -1.89
N LEU A 71 4.83 4.87 -1.94
CA LEU A 71 5.46 4.15 -0.84
C LEU A 71 6.86 4.71 -0.47
N ARG A 72 7.34 5.73 -1.19
CA ARG A 72 8.66 6.34 -0.99
C ARG A 72 8.98 6.69 0.45
N ASP A 73 10.26 6.78 0.78
CA ASP A 73 10.74 7.14 2.12
C ASP A 73 10.16 6.22 3.22
N ASN A 74 10.18 4.91 2.96
CA ASN A 74 9.96 3.83 3.93
C ASN A 74 11.14 2.84 3.90
N LYS A 75 11.10 1.80 4.72
CA LYS A 75 12.11 0.73 4.78
C LYS A 75 11.64 -0.51 4.00
N LEU A 76 11.31 -0.33 2.73
CA LEU A 76 10.83 -1.44 1.90
C LEU A 76 12.01 -2.21 1.30
N HIS A 77 11.95 -3.53 1.39
CA HIS A 77 12.95 -4.43 0.84
C HIS A 77 12.38 -5.12 -0.41
N VAL A 78 13.15 -5.11 -1.50
CA VAL A 78 12.79 -5.85 -2.72
C VAL A 78 13.33 -7.27 -2.59
N LEU A 79 12.45 -8.25 -2.43
CA LEU A 79 12.82 -9.64 -2.59
C LEU A 79 12.94 -9.90 -4.10
N ILE A 80 14.12 -10.30 -4.58
CA ILE A 80 14.31 -10.73 -5.97
C ILE A 80 13.62 -12.10 -6.12
N VAL A 81 12.31 -12.10 -6.28
CA VAL A 81 11.51 -13.27 -6.64
C VAL A 81 10.87 -12.96 -7.97
N ASN A 82 11.14 -13.83 -8.95
CA ASN A 82 10.61 -13.81 -10.32
C ASN A 82 9.24 -13.13 -10.44
N LEU A 83 9.22 -11.88 -10.92
CA LEU A 83 8.02 -11.19 -11.39
C LEU A 83 7.56 -11.82 -12.73
N ASN A 84 7.15 -13.09 -12.70
CA ASN A 84 6.50 -13.75 -13.83
C ASN A 84 4.99 -13.42 -13.91
N THR A 85 4.56 -12.31 -13.30
CA THR A 85 3.17 -11.86 -13.37
C THR A 85 2.96 -11.06 -14.66
N LYS A 86 2.24 -11.67 -15.61
CA LYS A 86 1.73 -10.96 -16.79
C LYS A 86 0.80 -9.84 -16.30
N HIS A 87 1.24 -8.60 -16.41
CA HIS A 87 0.55 -7.34 -16.06
C HIS A 87 0.44 -7.04 -14.55
N PRO A 88 1.52 -6.56 -13.91
CA PRO A 88 1.44 -6.02 -12.55
C PRO A 88 0.59 -4.73 -12.58
N PHE A 89 -0.46 -4.68 -11.75
CA PHE A 89 -1.37 -3.54 -11.54
C PHE A 89 -2.06 -2.96 -12.81
N PRO A 90 -3.28 -3.42 -13.17
CA PRO A 90 -3.90 -3.09 -14.46
C PRO A 90 -4.31 -1.62 -14.63
N SER A 91 -4.60 -0.91 -13.54
CA SER A 91 -5.09 0.48 -13.57
C SER A 91 -4.07 1.50 -13.04
N LEU A 92 -2.85 1.05 -12.70
CA LEU A 92 -1.87 1.90 -12.04
C LEU A 92 -1.28 2.92 -13.01
N THR A 93 -1.30 4.18 -12.60
CA THR A 93 -0.85 5.32 -13.42
C THR A 93 0.29 6.09 -12.75
N ILE A 94 0.33 6.10 -11.43
CA ILE A 94 1.37 6.77 -10.65
C ILE A 94 1.92 5.77 -9.62
N PHE A 95 3.23 5.58 -9.64
CA PHE A 95 3.94 4.66 -8.76
C PHE A 95 5.28 5.27 -8.32
N ASP A 96 5.55 5.25 -7.01
CA ASP A 96 6.77 5.80 -6.40
C ASP A 96 7.13 4.96 -5.17
N ILE A 97 8.40 4.53 -5.04
CA ILE A 97 8.90 3.62 -3.98
C ILE A 97 10.28 4.03 -3.47
#